data_AF-A0A818NNV8-F1
#
_entry.id   AF-A0A818NNV8-F1
#
_cell.length_a   1.000
_cell.length_b   1.000
_cell.length_c   1.000
_cell.angle_alpha   90.00
_cell.angle_beta   90.00
_cell.angle_gamma   90.00
#
_symmetry.space_group_name_H-M   'P 1'
#
loop_
_entity.id
_entity.type
_entity.pdbx_description
1 polymer ?
#
loop_
_entity_poly.entity_id
_entity_poly.type
_entity_poly.pdbx_seq_one_letter_code
_entity_poly.pdbx_strand_id
1 'polypeptide(L)'
;MIFRWSKIQGFSISNQAVPIQTPTMAGGLYAINRLYFDELCLEPADGKPTANRDIIFTICSDDRQEQNWEYDQQTLQLKSEFFSGKCLSVVGDSNVMLAQCDTSNPSQKWTFNQEVELFD
;
A
#
# COMPACT_ATOMS: atom_id res chain seq x y z
N MET A 1 19.86 -28.21 10.98
CA MET A 1 18.79 -27.35 10.46
C MET A 1 18.44 -27.83 9.07
N ILE A 2 17.18 -28.25 8.85
CA ILE A 2 16.72 -28.73 7.54
C ILE A 2 15.74 -27.70 7.03
N PHE A 3 16.11 -26.98 5.97
CA PHE A 3 15.19 -26.14 5.23
C PHE A 3 14.38 -27.01 4.29
N ARG A 4 13.06 -26.92 4.34
CA ARG A 4 12.13 -27.56 3.40
C ARG A 4 11.43 -26.48 2.59
N TRP A 5 11.61 -26.55 1.28
CA TRP A 5 10.89 -25.70 0.33
C TRP A 5 9.52 -26.31 0.06
N SER A 6 8.46 -25.51 0.21
CA SER A 6 7.11 -25.85 -0.23
C SER A 6 6.85 -25.28 -1.62
N LYS A 7 6.17 -26.06 -2.48
CA LYS A 7 5.77 -25.62 -3.82
C LYS A 7 4.59 -24.65 -3.67
N ILE A 8 4.71 -23.44 -4.22
CA ILE A 8 3.62 -22.48 -4.30
C ILE A 8 2.54 -23.11 -5.20
N GLN A 9 1.39 -23.46 -4.63
CA GLN A 9 0.25 -23.97 -5.38
C GLN A 9 -0.52 -22.76 -5.91
N GLY A 10 -0.57 -22.61 -7.24
CA GLY A 10 -1.40 -21.59 -7.90
C GLY A 10 -0.72 -20.79 -9.03
N PHE A 11 0.58 -20.94 -9.26
CA PHE A 11 1.25 -20.24 -10.36
C PHE A 11 1.32 -21.14 -11.60
N SER A 12 0.42 -20.92 -12.57
CA SER A 12 0.50 -21.57 -13.88
C SER A 12 1.58 -20.86 -14.72
N ILE A 13 2.80 -21.40 -14.66
CA ILE A 13 3.92 -20.88 -15.44
C ILE A 13 3.73 -21.35 -16.90
N SER A 14 3.15 -20.50 -17.74
CA SER A 14 3.11 -20.74 -19.19
C SER A 14 4.51 -20.81 -19.81
N ASN A 15 5.54 -20.24 -19.16
CA ASN A 15 6.91 -20.24 -19.64
C ASN A 15 7.93 -20.22 -18.48
N GLN A 16 8.68 -21.30 -18.27
CA GLN A 16 9.54 -21.50 -17.10
C GLN A 16 10.74 -20.54 -17.00
N ALA A 17 10.94 -19.68 -18.02
CA ALA A 17 12.01 -18.70 -18.07
C ALA A 17 11.60 -17.28 -17.65
N VAL A 18 10.34 -17.01 -17.27
CA VAL A 18 9.99 -15.68 -16.74
C VAL A 18 10.62 -15.46 -15.36
N PRO A 19 11.26 -14.29 -15.12
CA PRO A 19 11.81 -13.94 -13.82
C PRO A 19 10.72 -13.96 -12.74
N ILE A 20 11.04 -14.53 -11.57
CA ILE A 20 10.18 -14.44 -10.39
C ILE A 20 10.22 -12.99 -9.90
N GLN A 21 9.09 -12.31 -9.93
CA GLN A 21 8.95 -10.97 -9.38
C GLN A 21 8.78 -11.03 -7.86
N THR A 22 9.83 -11.45 -7.18
CA THR A 22 10.01 -11.17 -5.77
C THR A 22 11.32 -10.42 -5.61
N PRO A 23 11.43 -9.48 -4.67
CA PRO A 23 12.73 -8.93 -4.32
C PRO A 23 13.61 -10.12 -3.94
N THR A 24 14.68 -10.35 -4.70
CA THR A 24 15.54 -11.54 -4.55
C THR A 24 16.13 -11.53 -3.14
N MET A 25 15.59 -12.36 -2.25
CA MET A 25 16.03 -12.53 -0.87
C MET A 25 17.22 -13.48 -0.80
N ALA A 26 18.39 -13.05 -1.26
CA ALA A 26 19.64 -13.78 -1.08
C ALA A 26 20.67 -12.87 -0.40
N GLY A 27 20.54 -12.73 0.92
CA GLY A 27 21.64 -12.35 1.84
C GLY A 27 22.38 -11.04 1.55
N GLY A 28 21.83 -9.92 2.03
CA GLY A 28 22.59 -8.67 2.23
C GLY A 28 22.71 -7.77 0.99
N LEU A 29 22.48 -6.47 1.20
CA LEU A 29 22.35 -5.40 0.19
C LEU A 29 21.26 -5.69 -0.87
N TYR A 30 20.05 -5.18 -0.61
CA TYR A 30 18.97 -5.17 -1.58
C TYR A 30 19.01 -3.86 -2.38
N ALA A 31 19.12 -3.97 -3.69
CA ALA A 31 18.81 -2.88 -4.61
C ALA A 31 17.39 -3.11 -5.13
N ILE A 32 16.45 -2.26 -4.69
CA ILE A 32 15.09 -2.25 -5.24
C ILE A 32 15.12 -1.30 -6.44
N ASN A 33 14.66 -1.77 -7.60
CA ASN A 33 14.48 -0.91 -8.76
C ASN A 33 13.47 0.19 -8.36
N ARG A 34 13.82 1.46 -8.58
CA ARG A 34 12.92 2.58 -8.24
C ARG A 34 11.56 2.47 -8.91
N LEU A 35 11.53 1.92 -10.14
CA LEU A 35 10.29 1.69 -10.89
C LEU A 35 9.35 0.71 -10.19
N TYR A 36 9.84 -0.13 -9.27
CA TYR A 36 8.99 -1.01 -8.48
C TYR A 36 8.08 -0.22 -7.53
N PHE A 37 8.47 0.98 -7.08
CA PHE A 37 7.62 1.80 -6.23
C PHE A 37 6.43 2.40 -7.00
N ASP A 38 6.54 2.54 -8.31
CA ASP A 38 5.45 3.02 -9.18
C ASP A 38 4.36 1.95 -9.35
N GLU A 39 4.68 0.68 -9.05
CA GLU A 39 3.76 -0.45 -9.09
C GLU A 39 3.13 -0.75 -7.72
N LEU A 40 3.38 0.09 -6.70
CA LEU A 40 2.86 -0.11 -5.35
C LEU A 40 1.64 0.75 -5.02
N CYS A 41 0.62 0.11 -4.49
CA CYS A 41 -0.61 0.72 -4.03
C CYS A 41 -0.81 0.51 -2.53
N LEU A 42 -1.50 1.47 -1.92
CA LEU A 42 -1.77 1.52 -0.50
C LEU A 42 -3.04 0.71 -0.18
N GLU A 43 -3.03 -0.21 0.79
CA GLU A 43 -4.24 -0.96 1.20
C GLU A 43 -4.22 -1.36 2.69
N PRO A 44 -5.36 -1.73 3.29
CA PRO A 44 -5.36 -2.37 4.61
C PRO A 44 -4.67 -3.74 4.57
N ALA A 45 -3.86 -4.05 5.58
CA ALA A 45 -3.05 -5.27 5.62
C ALA A 45 -3.84 -6.60 5.50
N ASP A 46 -5.11 -6.60 5.90
CA ASP A 46 -6.01 -7.75 5.81
C ASP A 46 -7.01 -7.66 4.65
N GLY A 47 -6.91 -6.63 3.80
CA GLY A 47 -7.84 -6.35 2.70
C GLY A 47 -9.27 -6.11 3.17
N LYS A 48 -9.47 -5.67 4.43
CA LYS A 48 -10.80 -5.54 5.03
C LYS A 48 -10.95 -4.20 5.75
N PRO A 49 -12.19 -3.74 5.99
CA PRO A 49 -12.44 -2.51 6.73
C PRO A 49 -12.32 -2.71 8.26
N THR A 50 -11.38 -3.54 8.69
CA THR A 50 -11.20 -3.89 10.09
C THR A 50 -10.61 -2.68 10.83
N ALA A 51 -11.15 -2.37 12.01
CA ALA A 51 -10.63 -1.29 12.83
C ALA A 51 -9.18 -1.58 13.29
N ASN A 52 -8.40 -0.52 13.44
CA ASN A 52 -7.01 -0.57 13.91
C ASN A 52 -6.12 -1.51 13.09
N ARG A 53 -6.31 -1.54 11.76
CA ARG A 53 -5.41 -2.25 10.85
C ARG A 53 -4.37 -1.32 10.29
N ASP A 54 -3.16 -1.84 10.23
CA ASP A 54 -2.06 -1.21 9.53
C ASP A 54 -2.38 -1.09 8.04
N ILE A 55 -1.90 -0.01 7.47
CA ILE A 55 -1.91 0.22 6.04
C ILE A 55 -0.55 -0.18 5.49
N ILE A 56 -0.54 -0.95 4.41
CA ILE A 56 0.67 -1.48 3.77
C ILE A 56 0.74 -1.05 2.30
N PHE A 57 1.94 -1.12 1.74
CA PHE A 57 2.14 -1.09 0.31
C PHE A 57 2.16 -2.51 -0.26
N THR A 58 1.44 -2.72 -1.34
CA THR A 58 1.38 -3.98 -2.08
C THR A 58 1.41 -3.69 -3.58
N ILE A 59 1.51 -4.72 -4.42
CA ILE A 59 1.41 -4.55 -5.86
C ILE A 59 -0.01 -4.08 -6.23
N CYS A 60 -0.07 -3.02 -7.04
CA CYS A 60 -1.30 -2.50 -7.62
C CYS A 60 -1.98 -3.56 -8.51
N SER A 61 -3.29 -3.72 -8.38
CA SER A 61 -4.05 -4.65 -9.23
C SER A 61 -5.48 -4.16 -9.45
N ASP A 62 -5.96 -4.22 -10.70
CA ASP A 62 -7.28 -3.69 -11.10
C ASP A 62 -8.46 -4.38 -10.38
N ASP A 63 -8.28 -5.61 -9.91
CA ASP A 63 -9.27 -6.40 -9.18
C ASP A 63 -9.28 -6.13 -7.67
N ARG A 64 -8.39 -5.27 -7.16
CA ARG A 64 -8.24 -5.00 -5.72
C ARG A 64 -8.73 -3.59 -5.37
N GLN A 65 -10.06 -3.46 -5.28
CA GLN A 65 -10.74 -2.19 -5.00
C GLN A 65 -10.35 -1.58 -3.64
N GLU A 66 -9.85 -2.38 -2.70
CA GLU A 66 -9.32 -1.93 -1.41
C GLU A 66 -8.12 -0.98 -1.53
N GLN A 67 -7.49 -0.95 -2.71
CA GLN A 67 -6.37 -0.07 -3.07
C GLN A 67 -6.80 1.30 -3.59
N ASN A 68 -8.11 1.52 -3.79
CA ASN A 68 -8.62 2.74 -4.38
C ASN A 68 -8.89 3.79 -3.29
N TRP A 69 -8.28 4.96 -3.47
CA TRP A 69 -8.34 6.08 -2.53
C TRP A 69 -8.71 7.37 -3.25
N GLU A 70 -9.69 8.07 -2.69
CA GLU A 70 -10.13 9.37 -3.14
C GLU A 70 -9.62 10.45 -2.16
N TYR A 71 -8.98 11.48 -2.69
CA TYR A 71 -8.64 12.65 -1.88
C TYR A 71 -9.73 13.71 -1.96
N ASP A 72 -10.35 14.00 -0.81
CA ASP A 72 -11.33 15.07 -0.69
C ASP A 72 -10.64 16.39 -0.34
N GLN A 73 -10.58 17.32 -1.29
CA GLN A 73 -9.96 18.64 -1.13
C GLN A 73 -10.68 19.55 -0.13
N GLN A 74 -11.98 19.36 0.13
CA GLN A 74 -12.73 20.19 1.07
C GLN A 74 -12.42 19.80 2.51
N THR A 75 -12.34 18.50 2.77
CA THR A 75 -12.07 17.96 4.11
C THR A 75 -10.59 17.67 4.35
N LEU A 76 -9.76 17.68 3.30
CA LEU A 76 -8.35 17.27 3.29
C LEU A 76 -8.17 15.81 3.75
N GLN A 77 -9.14 14.94 3.50
CA GLN A 77 -9.09 13.53 3.92
C GLN A 77 -8.80 12.62 2.73
N LEU A 78 -7.95 11.61 2.96
CA LEU A 78 -7.80 10.48 2.05
C LEU A 78 -8.84 9.41 2.42
N LYS A 79 -9.87 9.28 1.60
CA LYS A 79 -11.02 8.39 1.81
C LYS A 79 -10.83 7.10 1.02
N SER A 80 -11.21 5.98 1.58
CA SER A 80 -11.31 4.74 0.81
C SER A 80 -12.51 4.83 -0.12
N GLU A 81 -12.30 4.56 -1.42
CA GLU A 81 -13.40 4.50 -2.39
C GLU A 81 -14.28 3.27 -2.17
N PHE A 82 -13.67 2.16 -1.75
CA PHE A 82 -14.37 0.89 -1.55
C PHE A 82 -14.99 0.78 -0.15
N PHE A 83 -14.28 1.19 0.90
CA PHE A 83 -14.79 1.14 2.27
C PHE A 83 -15.42 2.48 2.68
N SER A 84 -16.70 2.63 2.34
CA SER A 84 -17.47 3.85 2.63
C SER A 84 -17.33 4.29 4.10
N GLY A 85 -17.00 5.57 4.31
CA GLY A 85 -16.82 6.17 5.62
C GLY A 85 -15.49 5.81 6.31
N LYS A 86 -14.55 5.19 5.60
CA LYS A 86 -13.19 4.95 6.09
C LYS A 86 -12.18 5.92 5.50
N CYS A 87 -11.28 6.39 6.35
CA CYS A 87 -10.26 7.38 6.04
C CYS A 87 -8.89 6.91 6.55
N LEU A 88 -7.84 7.35 5.87
CA LEU A 88 -6.47 7.20 6.35
C LEU A 88 -6.26 8.11 7.56
N SER A 89 -5.74 7.55 8.65
CA SER A 89 -5.45 8.26 9.89
C SER A 89 -4.06 7.90 10.39
N VAL A 90 -3.32 8.90 10.87
CA VAL A 90 -2.13 8.67 11.69
C VAL A 90 -2.57 8.15 13.06
N VAL A 91 -1.85 7.16 13.59
CA VAL A 91 -1.97 6.67 14.97
C VAL A 91 -0.59 6.50 15.58
N GLY A 92 -0.46 7.01 16.81
CA GLY A 92 0.83 7.14 17.46
C GLY A 92 1.73 8.13 16.72
N ASP A 93 3.03 7.85 16.71
CA ASP A 93 4.02 8.80 16.20
C ASP A 93 4.40 8.57 14.72
N SER A 94 4.11 7.40 14.15
CA SER A 94 4.60 7.04 12.81
C SER A 94 3.74 6.08 12.00
N ASN A 95 2.67 5.53 12.58
CA ASN A 95 1.87 4.52 11.89
C ASN A 95 0.62 5.13 11.29
N VAL A 96 0.16 4.53 10.20
CA VAL A 96 -1.09 4.88 9.55
C VAL A 96 -2.05 3.70 9.57
N MET A 97 -3.32 3.99 9.80
CA MET A 97 -4.38 2.99 9.84
C MET A 97 -5.61 3.41 9.06
N LEU A 98 -6.43 2.42 8.75
CA LEU A 98 -7.80 2.63 8.31
C LEU A 98 -8.68 2.95 9.53
N ALA A 99 -9.25 4.16 9.56
CA ALA A 99 -10.10 4.64 10.66
C ALA A 99 -11.47 5.10 10.16
N GLN A 100 -12.41 5.30 11.07
CA GLN A 100 -13.66 6.00 10.74
C GLN A 100 -13.35 7.46 10.38
N CYS A 101 -13.91 7.95 9.28
CA CYS A 101 -13.75 9.35 8.90
C CYS A 101 -14.32 10.29 9.97
N ASP A 102 -13.49 11.24 10.40
CA ASP A 102 -13.83 12.31 11.33
C ASP A 102 -13.21 13.61 10.82
N THR A 103 -14.05 14.53 10.35
CA THR A 103 -13.61 15.80 9.78
C THR A 103 -13.00 16.75 10.81
N SER A 104 -13.24 16.51 12.10
CA SER A 104 -12.66 17.28 13.21
C SER A 104 -11.29 16.75 13.64
N ASN A 105 -10.93 15.53 13.23
CA ASN A 105 -9.69 14.89 13.63
C ASN A 105 -8.50 15.38 12.77
N PRO A 106 -7.52 16.09 13.35
CA PRO A 106 -6.35 16.56 12.61
C PRO A 106 -5.45 15.42 12.11
N SER A 107 -5.44 14.26 12.78
CA SER A 107 -4.66 13.09 12.35
C SER A 107 -5.17 12.43 11.06
N GLN A 108 -6.30 12.89 10.54
CA GLN A 108 -6.88 12.46 9.27
C GLN A 108 -6.76 13.51 8.17
N LYS A 109 -5.97 14.57 8.39
CA LYS A 109 -5.76 15.65 7.41
C LYS A 109 -4.44 15.44 6.69
N TRP A 110 -4.52 15.39 5.36
CA TRP A 110 -3.40 15.13 4.47
C TRP A 110 -3.23 16.33 3.55
N THR A 111 -2.00 16.80 3.42
CA THR A 111 -1.62 17.87 2.50
C THR A 111 -0.54 17.37 1.58
N PHE A 112 -0.73 17.54 0.28
CA PHE A 112 0.29 17.24 -0.71
C PHE A 112 1.10 18.50 -0.95
N ASN A 113 2.35 18.49 -0.50
CA ASN A 113 3.30 19.47 -0.96
C ASN A 113 3.72 19.02 -2.35
N GLN A 114 3.15 19.65 -3.38
CA GLN A 114 3.74 19.59 -4.69
C GLN A 114 5.06 20.37 -4.57
N GLU A 115 6.16 19.69 -4.21
CA GLU A 115 7.47 20.25 -4.43
C GLU A 115 7.56 20.50 -5.94
N VAL A 116 7.47 21.79 -6.30
CA VAL A 116 7.75 22.27 -7.64
C VAL A 116 9.12 21.73 -7.99
N GLU A 117 9.22 20.88 -9.02
CA GLU A 117 10.50 20.55 -9.63
C GLU A 117 11.10 21.85 -10.15
N LEU A 118 11.92 22.50 -9.32
CA LEU A 118 12.78 23.59 -9.73
C LEU A 118 13.91 22.97 -10.55
N PHE A 119 13.67 22.81 -11.85
CA PHE A 119 14.74 22.71 -12.82
C PHE A 119 15.27 24.12 -13.07
N ASP A 120 16.32 24.51 -12.33
CA ASP A 120 17.31 25.49 -12.78
C ASP A 120 18.58 24.75 -13.21
#